data_AF-A0A847QH37-F1
#
_entry.id   AF-A0A847QH37-F1
#
_cell.length_a   1.000
_cell.length_b   1.000
_cell.length_c   1.000
_cell.angle_alpha   90.00
_cell.angle_beta   90.00
_cell.angle_gamma   90.00
#
_symmetry.space_group_name_H-M   'P 1'
#
loop_
_entity.id
_entity.type
_entity.pdbx_description
1 polymer ?
#
loop_
_entity_poly.entity_id
_entity_poly.type
_entity_poly.pdbx_seq_one_letter_code
_entity_poly.pdbx_strand_id
1 'polypeptide(L)'
;MNDYCLESAHQRIYNTITKNQFSEVIKSYNSQNYRSATVMLWSVVVCDLVYKLQELETVYKDPGAASILEYIKSEQESKPTSSEWEMEIFKRANKSTGLISLKLQADLEYMQKNRHCCAHPVMTSEYKLYTPSKDLVRSFIRLALEELLTKSPIMHTKSFNSFLADANSIYPQMEYEQKRYFRYLDNKYFSRLDRVGIQYYFKTLWKFVFTLENEQCDLHRYNNYLILLHLFAENRELLTTIIQEEQHHFSNISNNDPIKKLLVDFLSKHTHVFKLLNDTAKVQIETCSNTYASCL
;
A
#
# COMPACT_ATOMS: atom_id res chain seq x y z
N MET A 1 -4.62 23.08 -13.80
CA MET A 1 -5.48 22.22 -12.98
C MET A 1 -6.11 21.20 -13.92
N ASN A 2 -5.71 19.93 -13.88
CA ASN A 2 -6.44 18.90 -14.63
C ASN A 2 -7.78 18.67 -13.93
N ASP A 3 -8.88 18.81 -14.65
CA ASP A 3 -10.20 18.44 -14.13
C ASP A 3 -10.18 16.96 -13.73
N TYR A 4 -10.43 16.68 -12.45
CA TYR A 4 -10.55 15.31 -11.97
C TYR A 4 -11.80 14.69 -12.62
N CYS A 5 -11.59 13.78 -13.56
CA CYS A 5 -12.65 13.04 -14.22
C CYS A 5 -13.08 11.86 -13.34
N LEU A 6 -14.29 11.94 -12.77
CA LEU A 6 -14.87 10.86 -11.97
C LEU A 6 -14.97 9.55 -12.76
N GLU A 7 -15.24 9.63 -14.06
CA GLU A 7 -15.39 8.44 -14.91
C GLU A 7 -14.08 7.68 -15.10
N SER A 8 -12.95 8.39 -15.28
CA SER A 8 -11.64 7.74 -15.37
C SER A 8 -11.17 7.21 -14.01
N ALA A 9 -11.50 7.92 -12.93
CA ALA A 9 -11.15 7.48 -11.58
C ALA A 9 -11.90 6.21 -11.15
N HIS A 10 -13.17 6.07 -11.52
CA HIS A 10 -13.96 4.87 -11.28
C HIS A 10 -13.33 3.60 -11.87
N GLN A 11 -12.66 3.71 -13.02
CA GLN A 11 -11.99 2.56 -13.64
C GLN A 11 -10.84 2.00 -12.81
N ARG A 12 -10.25 2.82 -11.94
CA ARG A 12 -9.11 2.48 -11.08
C ARG A 12 -9.50 1.93 -9.71
N ILE A 13 -10.79 1.71 -9.44
CA ILE A 13 -11.22 1.06 -8.19
C ILE A 13 -10.55 -0.32 -8.10
N TYR A 14 -9.89 -0.57 -6.97
CA TYR A 14 -9.03 -1.73 -6.76
C TYR A 14 -9.83 -3.04 -6.77
N ASN A 15 -10.96 -3.09 -6.05
CA ASN A 15 -11.78 -4.29 -5.95
C ASN A 15 -12.89 -4.31 -7.02
N THR A 16 -12.96 -5.38 -7.80
CA THR A 16 -13.94 -5.52 -8.90
C THR A 16 -15.40 -5.54 -8.42
N ILE A 17 -15.69 -6.13 -7.25
CA ILE A 17 -17.04 -6.15 -6.67
C ILE A 17 -17.45 -4.74 -6.24
N THR A 18 -16.58 -4.05 -5.50
CA THR A 18 -16.76 -2.62 -5.14
C THR A 18 -16.99 -1.78 -6.40
N LYS A 19 -16.21 -2.01 -7.45
CA LYS A 19 -16.35 -1.30 -8.73
C LYS A 19 -17.74 -1.50 -9.32
N ASN A 20 -18.25 -2.72 -9.38
CA ASN A 20 -19.59 -2.97 -9.89
C ASN A 20 -20.67 -2.24 -9.07
N GLN A 21 -20.60 -2.30 -7.75
CA GLN A 21 -21.54 -1.61 -6.85
C GLN A 21 -21.44 -0.08 -6.98
N PHE A 22 -20.23 0.46 -7.14
CA PHE A 22 -20.00 1.90 -7.31
C PHE A 22 -20.63 2.45 -8.61
N SER A 23 -20.83 1.61 -9.64
CA SER A 23 -21.48 2.04 -10.87
C SER A 23 -22.91 2.56 -10.62
N GLU A 24 -23.59 2.04 -9.61
CA GLU A 24 -24.92 2.49 -9.20
C GLU A 24 -24.87 3.88 -8.56
N VAL A 25 -23.80 4.18 -7.81
CA VAL A 25 -23.55 5.51 -7.21
C VAL A 25 -23.41 6.56 -8.30
N ILE A 26 -22.61 6.30 -9.32
CA ILE A 26 -22.40 7.23 -10.44
C ILE A 26 -23.68 7.42 -11.25
N LYS A 27 -24.42 6.36 -11.55
CA LYS A 27 -25.72 6.46 -12.22
C LYS A 27 -26.70 7.32 -11.42
N SER A 28 -26.78 7.11 -10.11
CA SER A 28 -27.65 7.90 -9.23
C SER A 28 -27.23 9.37 -9.19
N TYR A 29 -25.93 9.65 -9.10
CA TYR A 29 -25.39 11.01 -9.12
C TYR A 29 -25.71 11.73 -10.44
N ASN A 30 -25.47 11.08 -11.58
CA ASN A 30 -25.71 11.64 -12.91
C ASN A 30 -27.20 11.91 -13.16
N SER A 31 -28.08 11.05 -12.63
CA SER A 31 -29.54 11.24 -12.65
C SER A 31 -30.06 12.25 -11.61
N GLN A 32 -29.17 12.98 -10.92
CA GLN A 32 -29.49 13.98 -9.88
C GLN A 32 -30.20 13.40 -8.64
N ASN A 33 -30.12 12.08 -8.43
CA ASN A 33 -30.63 11.40 -7.25
C ASN A 33 -29.61 11.47 -6.10
N TYR A 34 -29.28 12.69 -5.65
CA TYR A 34 -28.19 12.95 -4.70
C TYR A 34 -28.37 12.23 -3.36
N ARG A 35 -29.59 12.19 -2.83
CA ARG A 35 -29.91 11.45 -1.60
C ARG A 35 -29.58 9.96 -1.74
N SER A 36 -30.03 9.32 -2.82
CA SER A 36 -29.77 7.90 -3.09
C SER A 36 -28.29 7.64 -3.34
N ALA A 37 -27.62 8.53 -4.08
CA ALA A 37 -26.19 8.44 -4.33
C ALA A 37 -25.39 8.47 -3.01
N THR A 38 -25.72 9.36 -2.07
CA THR A 38 -25.06 9.42 -0.76
C THR A 38 -25.29 8.15 0.07
N VAL A 39 -26.53 7.65 0.13
CA VAL A 39 -26.84 6.44 0.90
C VAL A 39 -26.07 5.23 0.35
N MET A 40 -26.06 5.08 -0.97
CA MET A 40 -25.39 3.95 -1.62
C MET A 40 -23.86 4.06 -1.59
N LEU A 41 -23.31 5.27 -1.71
CA LEU A 41 -21.87 5.50 -1.60
C LEU A 41 -21.34 5.04 -0.24
N TRP A 42 -22.06 5.32 0.85
CA TRP A 42 -21.68 4.87 2.18
C TRP A 42 -21.61 3.33 2.26
N SER A 43 -22.61 2.62 1.74
CA SER A 43 -22.61 1.16 1.68
C SER A 43 -21.42 0.61 0.89
N VAL A 44 -21.11 1.20 -0.27
CA VAL A 44 -19.95 0.82 -1.08
C VAL A 44 -18.64 1.01 -0.32
N VAL A 45 -18.50 2.13 0.40
CA VAL A 45 -17.31 2.45 1.20
C VAL A 45 -17.12 1.46 2.36
N VAL A 46 -18.20 1.10 3.06
CA VAL A 46 -18.17 0.09 4.13
C VAL A 46 -17.77 -1.29 3.57
N CYS A 47 -18.42 -1.73 2.49
CA CYS A 47 -18.12 -3.02 1.86
C CYS A 47 -16.68 -3.10 1.36
N ASP A 48 -16.17 -2.04 0.73
CA ASP A 48 -14.79 -1.98 0.24
C ASP A 48 -13.78 -2.15 1.36
N LEU A 49 -13.98 -1.49 2.52
CA LEU A 49 -13.12 -1.67 3.67
C LEU A 49 -13.15 -3.12 4.18
N VAL A 50 -14.34 -3.74 4.24
CA VAL A 50 -14.45 -5.15 4.65
C VAL A 50 -13.67 -6.08 3.71
N TYR A 51 -13.81 -5.90 2.39
CA TYR A 51 -13.04 -6.70 1.42
C TYR A 51 -11.53 -6.52 1.58
N LYS A 52 -11.08 -5.30 1.85
CA LYS A 52 -9.68 -5.00 2.11
C LYS A 52 -9.16 -5.63 3.39
N LEU A 53 -9.96 -5.63 4.46
CA LEU A 53 -9.62 -6.30 5.71
C LEU A 53 -9.53 -7.82 5.51
N GLN A 54 -10.45 -8.41 4.74
CA GLN A 54 -10.40 -9.84 4.39
C GLN A 54 -9.13 -10.18 3.61
N GLU A 55 -8.72 -9.34 2.67
CA GLU A 55 -7.47 -9.54 1.93
C GLU A 55 -6.24 -9.43 2.85
N LEU A 56 -6.23 -8.44 3.76
CA LEU A 56 -5.18 -8.29 4.78
C LEU A 56 -5.05 -9.52 5.68
N GLU A 57 -6.15 -10.06 6.19
CA GLU A 57 -6.16 -11.27 6.99
C GLU A 57 -5.70 -12.49 6.18
N THR A 58 -6.30 -12.72 5.01
CA THR A 58 -6.14 -13.98 4.28
C THR A 58 -4.81 -14.07 3.55
N VAL A 59 -4.41 -13.01 2.85
CA VAL A 59 -3.22 -12.97 1.98
C VAL A 59 -1.97 -12.58 2.77
N TYR A 60 -2.07 -11.52 3.58
CA TYR A 60 -0.93 -10.91 4.28
C TYR A 60 -0.83 -11.29 5.75
N LYS A 61 -1.77 -12.09 6.28
CA LYS A 61 -1.81 -12.56 7.66
C LYS A 61 -1.75 -11.42 8.68
N ASP A 62 -2.39 -10.29 8.38
CA ASP A 62 -2.40 -9.12 9.27
C ASP A 62 -3.28 -9.40 10.51
N PRO A 63 -2.72 -9.39 11.74
CA PRO A 63 -3.48 -9.69 12.95
C PRO A 63 -4.47 -8.58 13.33
N GLY A 64 -4.18 -7.33 12.95
CA GLY A 64 -5.08 -6.20 13.18
C GLY A 64 -6.35 -6.33 12.34
N ALA A 65 -6.23 -6.77 11.09
CA ALA A 65 -7.36 -7.06 10.22
C ALA A 65 -8.19 -8.25 10.73
N ALA A 66 -7.54 -9.34 11.15
CA ALA A 66 -8.21 -10.50 11.75
C ALA A 66 -9.07 -10.09 12.96
N SER A 67 -8.51 -9.30 13.88
CA SER A 67 -9.23 -8.81 15.06
C SER A 67 -10.43 -7.91 14.71
N ILE A 68 -10.34 -7.09 13.66
CA ILE A 68 -11.48 -6.27 13.21
C ILE A 68 -12.57 -7.15 12.61
N LEU A 69 -12.22 -8.15 11.80
CA LEU A 69 -13.20 -9.05 11.18
C LEU A 69 -13.93 -9.91 12.22
N GLU A 70 -13.22 -10.35 13.26
CA GLU A 70 -13.83 -11.03 14.40
C GLU A 70 -14.81 -10.12 15.15
N TYR A 71 -14.43 -8.85 15.37
CA TYR A 71 -15.33 -7.85 15.94
C TYR A 71 -16.60 -7.67 15.09
N ILE A 72 -16.47 -7.53 13.76
CA ILE A 72 -17.62 -7.39 12.85
C ILE A 72 -18.58 -8.58 12.99
N LYS A 73 -18.04 -9.81 12.99
CA LYS A 73 -18.85 -11.03 13.15
C LYS A 73 -19.62 -11.01 14.47
N SER A 74 -18.96 -10.67 15.58
CA SER A 74 -19.60 -10.62 16.89
C SER A 74 -20.72 -9.56 16.99
N GLU A 75 -20.56 -8.39 16.36
CA GLU A 75 -21.60 -7.36 16.34
C GLU A 75 -22.79 -7.77 15.45
N GLN A 76 -22.52 -8.40 14.31
CA GLN A 76 -23.59 -8.87 13.42
C GLN A 76 -24.41 -10.02 14.04
N GLU A 77 -23.78 -10.89 14.82
CA GLU A 77 -24.45 -11.97 15.54
C GLU A 77 -25.29 -11.44 16.72
N SER A 78 -24.75 -10.49 17.49
CA SER A 78 -25.42 -9.94 18.67
C SER A 78 -26.49 -8.89 18.31
N LYS A 79 -26.30 -8.13 17.23
CA LYS A 79 -27.17 -7.03 16.80
C LYS A 79 -27.32 -7.02 15.26
N PRO A 80 -28.04 -7.97 14.66
CA PRO A 80 -28.09 -8.17 13.21
C PRO A 80 -28.65 -6.98 12.41
N THR A 81 -29.46 -6.11 13.04
CA THR A 81 -30.04 -4.93 12.40
C THR A 81 -29.30 -3.63 12.69
N SER A 82 -28.25 -3.67 13.53
CA SER A 82 -27.50 -2.47 13.91
C SER A 82 -26.51 -2.07 12.82
N SER A 83 -26.44 -0.77 12.56
CA SER A 83 -25.42 -0.14 11.69
C SER A 83 -24.31 0.54 12.50
N GLU A 84 -24.30 0.39 13.83
CA GLU A 84 -23.31 1.03 14.71
C GLU A 84 -21.87 0.57 14.38
N TRP A 85 -21.72 -0.72 14.04
CA TRP A 85 -20.42 -1.31 13.71
C TRP A 85 -19.79 -0.68 12.47
N GLU A 86 -20.58 -0.11 11.54
CA GLU A 86 -20.10 0.44 10.27
C GLU A 86 -19.08 1.56 10.45
N MET A 87 -19.25 2.42 11.46
CA MET A 87 -18.26 3.46 11.76
C MET A 87 -17.11 2.94 12.62
N GLU A 88 -17.41 2.01 13.52
CA GLU A 88 -16.41 1.48 14.45
C GLU A 88 -15.29 0.74 13.71
N ILE A 89 -15.58 0.10 12.58
CA ILE A 89 -14.55 -0.55 11.75
C ILE A 89 -13.53 0.46 11.20
N PHE A 90 -13.92 1.68 10.85
CA PHE A 90 -12.99 2.71 10.36
C PHE A 90 -12.09 3.21 11.48
N LYS A 91 -12.64 3.41 12.68
CA LYS A 91 -11.87 3.79 13.87
C LYS A 91 -10.86 2.71 14.26
N ARG A 92 -11.26 1.44 14.19
CA ARG A 92 -10.36 0.32 14.45
C ARG A 92 -9.29 0.21 13.37
N ALA A 93 -9.66 0.29 12.09
CA ALA A 93 -8.71 0.25 10.98
C ALA A 93 -7.67 1.38 11.04
N ASN A 94 -8.08 2.60 11.43
CA ASN A 94 -7.16 3.71 11.67
C ASN A 94 -6.10 3.35 12.71
N LYS A 95 -6.50 2.69 13.81
CA LYS A 95 -5.59 2.31 14.91
C LYS A 95 -4.73 1.08 14.60
N SER A 96 -5.32 0.03 14.01
CA SER A 96 -4.72 -1.30 13.97
C SER A 96 -4.18 -1.73 12.62
N THR A 97 -4.63 -1.15 11.50
CA THR A 97 -4.14 -1.54 10.16
C THR A 97 -3.34 -0.42 9.50
N GLY A 98 -3.70 0.85 9.71
CA GLY A 98 -3.08 2.00 9.04
C GLY A 98 -3.69 2.29 7.67
N LEU A 99 -4.72 1.54 7.26
CA LEU A 99 -5.48 1.75 6.02
C LEU A 99 -6.19 3.11 5.97
N ILE A 100 -6.57 3.62 7.14
CA ILE A 100 -7.40 4.81 7.28
C ILE A 100 -6.56 5.87 7.99
N SER A 101 -6.36 7.02 7.35
CA SER A 101 -5.72 8.17 8.01
C SER A 101 -6.70 8.85 8.97
N LEU A 102 -6.18 9.62 9.95
CA LEU A 102 -7.03 10.37 10.88
C LEU A 102 -7.96 11.34 10.13
N LYS A 103 -7.44 11.96 9.07
CA LYS A 103 -8.20 12.87 8.21
C LYS A 103 -9.31 12.13 7.46
N LEU A 104 -8.99 10.99 6.84
CA LEU A 104 -9.99 10.18 6.14
C LEU A 104 -11.09 9.70 7.10
N GLN A 105 -10.74 9.28 8.32
CA GLN A 105 -11.72 8.89 9.33
C GLN A 105 -12.71 10.04 9.61
N ALA A 106 -12.21 11.27 9.84
CA ALA A 106 -13.07 12.42 10.10
C ALA A 106 -13.98 12.76 8.91
N ASP A 107 -13.47 12.65 7.69
CA ASP A 107 -14.25 12.90 6.47
C ASP A 107 -15.33 11.82 6.25
N LEU A 108 -15.03 10.56 6.61
CA LEU A 108 -15.99 9.45 6.61
C LEU A 108 -17.07 9.61 7.69
N GLU A 109 -16.70 10.10 8.88
CA GLU A 109 -17.66 10.48 9.93
C GLU A 109 -18.65 11.53 9.46
N TYR A 110 -18.18 12.52 8.69
CA TYR A 110 -19.06 13.50 8.09
C TYR A 110 -19.97 12.91 6.99
N MET A 111 -19.45 11.99 6.17
CA MET A 111 -20.25 11.26 5.18
C MET A 111 -21.35 10.42 5.83
N GLN A 112 -21.06 9.70 6.91
CA GLN A 112 -22.04 8.88 7.63
C GLN A 112 -23.17 9.75 8.21
N LYS A 113 -22.84 10.89 8.82
CA LYS A 113 -23.85 11.84 9.34
C LYS A 113 -24.79 12.31 8.22
N ASN A 114 -24.25 12.65 7.06
CA ASN A 114 -25.07 13.02 5.89
C ASN A 114 -25.93 11.85 5.40
N ARG A 115 -25.39 10.63 5.34
CA ARG A 115 -26.17 9.42 5.02
C ARG A 115 -27.32 9.21 6.00
N HIS A 116 -27.11 9.42 7.30
CA HIS A 116 -28.17 9.31 8.30
C HIS A 116 -29.30 10.30 8.03
N CYS A 117 -28.98 11.58 7.77
CA CYS A 117 -29.99 12.59 7.42
C CYS A 117 -30.72 12.32 6.10
N CYS A 118 -30.06 11.65 5.14
CA CYS A 118 -30.65 11.24 3.87
C CYS A 118 -31.61 10.05 4.02
N ALA A 119 -31.29 9.09 4.89
CA ALA A 119 -32.02 7.84 5.02
C ALA A 119 -33.18 7.91 6.02
N HIS A 120 -33.05 8.75 7.05
CA HIS A 120 -34.05 8.90 8.10
C HIS A 120 -34.69 10.29 8.04
N PRO A 121 -36.02 10.41 8.22
CA PRO A 121 -36.66 11.70 8.36
C PRO A 121 -36.06 12.42 9.57
N VAL A 122 -35.20 13.40 9.32
CA VAL A 122 -34.87 14.39 10.34
C VAL A 122 -36.15 15.18 10.53
N MET A 123 -36.73 15.13 11.74
CA MET A 123 -37.92 15.89 12.14
C MET A 123 -37.59 17.39 12.11
N THR A 124 -37.40 17.93 10.91
CA THR A 124 -37.45 19.35 10.62
C THR A 124 -38.92 19.74 10.50
N SER A 125 -39.23 21.01 10.74
CA SER A 125 -40.60 21.56 10.75
C SER A 125 -41.42 21.28 9.48
N GLU A 126 -40.81 20.79 8.40
CA GLU A 126 -41.45 20.48 7.12
C GLU A 126 -41.58 18.97 6.79
N TYR A 127 -41.15 18.06 7.67
CA TYR A 127 -41.21 16.59 7.44
C TYR A 127 -40.54 16.10 6.13
N LYS A 128 -39.65 16.89 5.52
CA LYS A 128 -38.90 16.51 4.31
C LYS A 128 -37.60 15.83 4.66
N LEU A 129 -37.24 14.80 3.88
CA LEU A 129 -35.91 14.20 3.94
C LEU A 129 -34.86 15.21 3.46
N TYR A 130 -33.72 15.25 4.15
CA TYR A 130 -32.60 16.08 3.73
C TYR A 130 -32.08 15.62 2.36
N THR A 131 -31.80 16.58 1.48
CA THR A 131 -31.18 16.34 0.17
C THR A 131 -29.87 17.11 0.10
N PRO A 132 -28.71 16.43 0.03
CA PRO A 132 -27.42 17.09 -0.07
C PRO A 132 -27.25 17.77 -1.44
N SER A 133 -26.41 18.80 -1.49
CA SER A 133 -26.10 19.50 -2.74
C SER A 133 -25.29 18.62 -3.69
N LYS A 134 -25.38 18.91 -4.99
CA LYS A 134 -24.58 18.26 -6.04
C LYS A 134 -23.08 18.26 -5.70
N ASP A 135 -22.56 19.38 -5.21
CA ASP A 135 -21.14 19.55 -4.94
C ASP A 135 -20.68 18.74 -3.72
N LEU A 136 -21.53 18.65 -2.69
CA LEU A 136 -21.25 17.83 -1.51
C LEU A 136 -21.19 16.33 -1.86
N VAL A 137 -22.14 15.85 -2.66
CA VAL A 137 -22.09 14.45 -3.13
C VAL A 137 -20.88 14.22 -4.03
N ARG A 138 -20.54 15.18 -4.89
CA ARG A 138 -19.34 15.11 -5.73
C ARG A 138 -18.07 15.01 -4.89
N SER A 139 -17.95 15.79 -3.81
CA SER A 139 -16.80 15.74 -2.93
C SER A 139 -16.68 14.41 -2.21
N PHE A 140 -17.80 13.81 -1.77
CA PHE A 140 -17.79 12.47 -1.16
C PHE A 140 -17.36 11.39 -2.15
N ILE A 141 -17.87 11.42 -3.38
CA ILE A 141 -17.48 10.48 -4.44
C ILE A 141 -15.98 10.59 -4.70
N ARG A 142 -15.46 11.82 -4.83
CA ARG A 142 -14.04 12.06 -5.05
C ARG A 142 -13.18 11.56 -3.89
N LEU A 143 -13.54 11.90 -2.65
CA LEU A 143 -12.87 11.44 -1.44
C LEU A 143 -12.78 9.91 -1.41
N ALA A 144 -13.91 9.22 -1.62
CA ALA A 144 -13.95 7.76 -1.63
C ALA A 144 -13.01 7.19 -2.70
N LEU A 145 -13.05 7.71 -3.92
CA LEU A 145 -12.18 7.26 -5.01
C LEU A 145 -10.70 7.52 -4.71
N GLU A 146 -10.33 8.74 -4.32
CA GLU A 146 -8.93 9.14 -4.14
C GLU A 146 -8.27 8.47 -2.92
N GLU A 147 -8.99 8.39 -1.80
CA GLU A 147 -8.38 8.02 -0.51
C GLU A 147 -8.64 6.57 -0.11
N LEU A 148 -9.67 5.93 -0.67
CA LEU A 148 -10.04 4.57 -0.30
C LEU A 148 -10.13 3.65 -1.50
N LEU A 149 -11.17 3.75 -2.33
CA LEU A 149 -11.58 2.70 -3.28
C LEU A 149 -10.51 2.35 -4.33
N THR A 150 -9.65 3.30 -4.71
CA THR A 150 -8.56 3.04 -5.68
C THR A 150 -7.26 2.54 -5.03
N LYS A 151 -7.18 2.56 -3.69
CA LYS A 151 -5.99 2.17 -2.94
C LYS A 151 -5.98 0.66 -2.67
N SER A 152 -4.81 0.06 -2.86
CA SER A 152 -4.52 -1.31 -2.43
C SER A 152 -4.54 -1.40 -0.91
N PRO A 153 -5.00 -2.54 -0.33
CA PRO A 153 -4.96 -2.73 1.12
C PRO A 153 -3.55 -2.90 1.69
N ILE A 154 -2.54 -3.13 0.85
CA ILE A 154 -1.19 -3.45 1.31
C ILE A 154 -0.53 -2.24 2.00
N MET A 155 -0.23 -2.38 3.29
CA MET A 155 0.45 -1.35 4.08
C MET A 155 1.94 -1.61 4.12
N HIS A 156 2.74 -0.74 3.51
CA HIS A 156 4.14 -1.04 3.16
C HIS A 156 4.97 -1.56 4.34
N THR A 157 4.83 -0.99 5.54
CA THR A 157 5.58 -1.39 6.73
C THR A 157 5.17 -2.75 7.27
N LYS A 158 3.86 -2.99 7.45
CA LYS A 158 3.34 -4.24 8.01
C LYS A 158 3.46 -5.40 7.03
N SER A 159 3.16 -5.13 5.76
CA SER A 159 3.26 -6.12 4.69
C SER A 159 4.70 -6.53 4.41
N PHE A 160 5.68 -5.67 4.68
CA PHE A 160 7.09 -5.99 4.46
C PHE A 160 7.58 -7.13 5.35
N ASN A 161 7.13 -7.19 6.61
CA ASN A 161 7.50 -8.29 7.51
C ASN A 161 6.90 -9.63 7.05
N SER A 162 5.63 -9.65 6.64
CA SER A 162 5.01 -10.83 6.03
C SER A 162 5.72 -11.22 4.73
N PHE A 163 6.04 -10.23 3.89
CA PHE A 163 6.80 -10.42 2.67
C PHE A 163 8.15 -11.10 2.94
N LEU A 164 8.92 -10.63 3.92
CA LEU A 164 10.21 -11.24 4.23
C LEU A 164 10.08 -12.65 4.78
N ALA A 165 9.12 -12.90 5.66
CA ALA A 165 8.86 -14.24 6.18
C ALA A 165 8.55 -15.22 5.03
N ASP A 166 7.66 -14.82 4.12
CA ASP A 166 7.31 -15.60 2.94
C ASP A 166 8.51 -15.78 2.01
N ALA A 167 9.18 -14.69 1.65
CA ALA A 167 10.34 -14.68 0.76
C ALA A 167 11.49 -15.56 1.27
N ASN A 168 11.68 -15.66 2.58
CA ASN A 168 12.66 -16.54 3.21
C ASN A 168 12.17 -17.99 3.25
N SER A 169 10.88 -18.23 3.48
CA SER A 169 10.31 -19.59 3.52
C SER A 169 10.33 -20.31 2.17
N ILE A 170 10.24 -19.57 1.07
CA ILE A 170 10.27 -20.11 -0.30
C ILE A 170 11.57 -19.79 -1.03
N TYR A 171 12.65 -19.50 -0.30
CA TYR A 171 13.96 -19.17 -0.87
C TYR A 171 14.45 -20.29 -1.82
N PRO A 172 14.78 -19.98 -3.09
CA PRO A 172 15.16 -20.99 -4.07
C PRO A 172 16.46 -21.68 -3.69
N GLN A 173 16.48 -23.01 -3.74
CA GLN A 173 17.69 -23.79 -3.47
C GLN A 173 18.58 -23.90 -4.70
N MET A 174 17.99 -23.72 -5.88
CA MET A 174 18.65 -23.84 -7.18
C MET A 174 18.28 -22.68 -8.10
N GLU A 175 19.18 -22.30 -9.01
CA GLU A 175 18.99 -21.14 -9.89
C GLU A 175 17.75 -21.25 -10.79
N TYR A 176 17.43 -22.45 -11.29
CA TYR A 176 16.25 -22.66 -12.15
C TYR A 176 14.91 -22.35 -11.43
N GLU A 177 14.90 -22.30 -10.09
CA GLU A 177 13.71 -22.00 -9.29
C GLU A 177 13.44 -20.49 -9.15
N GLN A 178 14.44 -19.65 -9.43
CA GLN A 178 14.34 -18.19 -9.27
C GLN A 178 13.19 -17.59 -10.07
N LYS A 179 12.95 -18.08 -11.30
CA LYS A 179 11.82 -17.59 -12.11
C LYS A 179 10.46 -17.83 -11.44
N ARG A 180 10.29 -18.99 -10.80
CA ARG A 180 9.06 -19.31 -10.06
C ARG A 180 8.96 -18.48 -8.79
N TYR A 181 10.09 -18.29 -8.11
CA TYR A 181 10.21 -17.49 -6.90
C TYR A 181 9.79 -16.03 -7.14
N PHE A 182 10.38 -15.33 -8.11
CA PHE A 182 10.03 -13.94 -8.39
C PHE A 182 8.60 -13.78 -8.88
N ARG A 183 8.10 -14.70 -9.72
CA ARG A 183 6.68 -14.69 -10.13
C ARG A 183 5.72 -14.79 -8.92
N TYR A 184 6.08 -15.51 -7.87
CA TYR A 184 5.29 -15.54 -6.64
C TYR A 184 5.30 -14.19 -5.94
N LEU A 185 6.49 -13.58 -5.77
CA LEU A 185 6.64 -12.28 -5.12
C LEU A 185 5.95 -11.15 -5.89
N ASP A 186 6.03 -11.15 -7.22
CA ASP A 186 5.36 -10.19 -8.10
C ASP A 186 3.85 -10.24 -7.91
N ASN A 187 3.27 -11.44 -8.00
CA ASN A 187 1.82 -11.62 -7.94
C ASN A 187 1.26 -11.34 -6.54
N LYS A 188 1.99 -11.73 -5.48
CA LYS A 188 1.51 -11.58 -4.11
C LYS A 188 1.77 -10.19 -3.53
N TYR A 189 2.90 -9.57 -3.87
CA TYR A 189 3.37 -8.33 -3.26
C TYR A 189 3.59 -7.21 -4.28
N PHE A 190 4.55 -7.34 -5.20
CA PHE A 190 5.06 -6.17 -5.94
C PHE A 190 4.03 -5.56 -6.90
N SER A 191 3.20 -6.36 -7.55
CA SER A 191 2.13 -5.86 -8.44
C SER A 191 1.06 -5.01 -7.74
N ARG A 192 1.01 -5.07 -6.40
CA ARG A 192 0.01 -4.38 -5.57
C ARG A 192 0.57 -3.17 -4.82
N LEU A 193 1.89 -2.95 -4.92
CA LEU A 193 2.55 -1.78 -4.35
C LEU A 193 2.34 -0.58 -5.26
N ASP A 194 2.05 0.56 -4.65
CA ASP A 194 2.15 1.85 -5.34
C ASP A 194 3.58 2.39 -5.28
N ARG A 195 3.80 3.61 -5.81
CA ARG A 195 5.10 4.28 -5.80
C ARG A 195 5.73 4.32 -4.40
N VAL A 196 4.92 4.63 -3.38
CA VAL A 196 5.39 4.78 -2.00
C VAL A 196 5.80 3.41 -1.44
N GLY A 197 5.06 2.35 -1.80
CA GLY A 197 5.39 0.98 -1.44
C GLY A 197 6.67 0.48 -2.06
N ILE A 198 6.85 0.70 -3.36
CA ILE A 198 8.10 0.33 -4.07
C ILE A 198 9.30 1.04 -3.43
N GLN A 199 9.17 2.35 -3.16
CA GLN A 199 10.20 3.12 -2.46
C GLN A 199 10.52 2.54 -1.08
N TYR A 200 9.50 2.25 -0.27
CA TYR A 200 9.69 1.70 1.06
C TYR A 200 10.38 0.32 1.03
N TYR A 201 9.90 -0.59 0.19
CA TYR A 201 10.46 -1.93 0.04
C TYR A 201 11.92 -1.86 -0.40
N PHE A 202 12.21 -1.07 -1.43
CA PHE A 202 13.56 -0.93 -1.97
C PHE A 202 14.53 -0.33 -0.95
N LYS A 203 14.15 0.75 -0.26
CA LYS A 203 15.00 1.37 0.79
C LYS A 203 15.28 0.41 1.93
N THR A 204 14.27 -0.35 2.35
CA THR A 204 14.42 -1.29 3.46
C THR A 204 15.33 -2.45 3.06
N LEU A 205 15.14 -3.01 1.85
CA LEU A 205 16.04 -4.01 1.28
C LEU A 205 17.47 -3.47 1.11
N TRP A 206 17.64 -2.25 0.62
CA TRP A 206 18.95 -1.61 0.47
C TRP A 206 19.68 -1.56 1.80
N LYS A 207 19.00 -1.11 2.85
CA LYS A 207 19.54 -1.07 4.20
C LYS A 207 19.93 -2.48 4.69
N PHE A 208 19.11 -3.50 4.41
CA PHE A 208 19.36 -4.88 4.85
C PHE A 208 20.53 -5.52 4.10
N VAL A 209 20.75 -5.15 2.84
CA VAL A 209 21.80 -5.72 2.00
C VAL A 209 23.12 -4.97 2.16
N PHE A 210 23.10 -3.64 2.22
CA PHE A 210 24.31 -2.81 2.07
C PHE A 210 24.70 -2.00 3.31
N THR A 211 23.85 -1.90 4.33
CA THR A 211 24.10 -0.99 5.48
C THR A 211 24.16 -1.72 6.83
N LEU A 212 23.13 -2.50 7.17
CA LEU A 212 23.04 -3.13 8.49
C LEU A 212 23.92 -4.36 8.59
N GLU A 213 24.58 -4.51 9.74
CA GLU A 213 25.36 -5.68 10.12
C GLU A 213 24.69 -6.31 11.36
N ASN A 214 23.94 -7.38 11.16
CA ASN A 214 23.35 -8.17 12.24
C ASN A 214 23.03 -9.58 11.74
N GLU A 215 22.96 -10.53 12.69
CA GLU A 215 22.80 -11.96 12.42
C GLU A 215 21.62 -12.30 11.50
N GLN A 216 20.46 -11.66 11.71
CA GLN A 216 19.27 -11.88 10.89
C GLN A 216 19.44 -11.37 9.45
N CYS A 217 20.07 -10.21 9.28
CA CYS A 217 20.39 -9.68 7.96
C CYS A 217 21.44 -10.55 7.27
N ASP A 218 22.44 -11.02 8.00
CA ASP A 218 23.51 -11.86 7.44
C ASP A 218 22.98 -13.21 6.96
N LEU A 219 22.09 -13.85 7.73
CA LEU A 219 21.45 -15.11 7.37
C LEU A 219 20.68 -15.03 6.05
N HIS A 220 20.02 -13.90 5.78
CA HIS A 220 19.14 -13.73 4.62
C HIS A 220 19.68 -12.73 3.58
N ARG A 221 20.93 -12.27 3.71
CA ARG A 221 21.47 -11.14 2.94
C ARG A 221 21.42 -11.39 1.44
N TYR A 222 21.83 -12.58 1.01
CA TYR A 222 21.87 -12.91 -0.40
C TYR A 222 20.46 -13.05 -1.00
N ASN A 223 19.49 -13.58 -0.25
CA ASN A 223 18.09 -13.58 -0.67
C ASN A 223 17.59 -12.14 -0.87
N ASN A 224 17.77 -11.30 0.15
CA ASN A 224 17.41 -9.88 0.09
C ASN A 224 18.08 -9.15 -1.08
N TYR A 225 19.31 -9.53 -1.42
CA TYR A 225 20.04 -9.00 -2.57
C TYR A 225 19.41 -9.38 -3.90
N LEU A 226 19.07 -10.67 -4.09
CA LEU A 226 18.38 -11.14 -5.30
C LEU A 226 17.03 -10.44 -5.50
N ILE A 227 16.26 -10.27 -4.42
CA ILE A 227 15.01 -9.52 -4.45
C ILE A 227 15.25 -8.05 -4.81
N LEU A 228 16.25 -7.41 -4.21
CA LEU A 228 16.61 -6.02 -4.50
C LEU A 228 16.94 -5.82 -5.98
N LEU A 229 17.70 -6.74 -6.58
CA LEU A 229 18.00 -6.72 -8.02
C LEU A 229 16.73 -6.83 -8.87
N HIS A 230 15.85 -7.80 -8.55
CA HIS A 230 14.59 -7.98 -9.27
C HIS A 230 13.70 -6.74 -9.17
N LEU A 231 13.51 -6.19 -7.97
CA LEU A 231 12.71 -4.99 -7.75
C LEU A 231 13.28 -3.77 -8.47
N PHE A 232 14.62 -3.64 -8.52
CA PHE A 232 15.30 -2.58 -9.26
C PHE A 232 15.13 -2.71 -10.77
N ALA A 233 15.26 -3.91 -11.32
CA ALA A 233 15.11 -4.17 -12.74
C ALA A 233 13.71 -3.79 -13.25
N GLU A 234 12.66 -4.16 -12.51
CA GLU A 234 11.26 -3.87 -12.87
C GLU A 234 10.89 -2.39 -12.68
N ASN A 235 11.61 -1.61 -11.86
CA ASN A 235 11.26 -0.23 -11.49
C ASN A 235 12.42 0.77 -11.68
N ARG A 236 13.26 0.55 -12.70
CA ARG A 236 14.55 1.24 -12.87
C ARG A 236 14.45 2.77 -12.84
N GLU A 237 13.54 3.36 -13.60
CA GLU A 237 13.41 4.83 -13.69
C GLU A 237 12.98 5.45 -12.35
N LEU A 238 11.94 4.86 -11.74
CA LEU A 238 11.42 5.28 -10.45
C LEU A 238 12.49 5.19 -9.35
N LEU A 239 13.16 4.04 -9.24
CA LEU A 239 14.14 3.81 -8.19
C LEU A 239 15.43 4.59 -8.41
N THR A 240 15.83 4.86 -9.66
CA THR A 240 16.93 5.78 -9.97
C THR A 240 16.63 7.18 -9.46
N THR A 241 15.40 7.66 -9.66
CA THR A 241 14.95 8.97 -9.15
C THR A 241 14.98 9.01 -7.62
N ILE A 242 14.46 7.96 -6.96
CA ILE A 242 14.48 7.85 -5.49
C ILE A 242 15.90 7.85 -4.94
N ILE A 243 16.84 7.15 -5.58
CA ILE A 243 18.25 7.14 -5.15
C ILE A 243 18.85 8.54 -5.22
N GLN A 244 18.54 9.29 -6.28
CA GLN A 244 18.99 10.67 -6.43
C GLN A 244 18.38 11.60 -5.39
N GLU A 245 17.06 11.50 -5.15
CA GLU A 245 16.33 12.31 -4.16
C GLU A 245 16.82 12.05 -2.72
N GLU A 246 17.22 10.81 -2.42
CA GLU A 246 17.63 10.39 -1.07
C GLU A 246 19.10 9.93 -0.99
N GLN A 247 20.01 10.62 -1.69
CA GLN A 247 21.43 10.25 -1.82
C GLN A 247 22.10 9.87 -0.48
N HIS A 248 21.83 10.62 0.61
CA HIS A 248 22.43 10.34 1.91
C HIS A 248 22.03 8.94 2.46
N HIS A 249 20.79 8.52 2.25
CA HIS A 249 20.33 7.20 2.68
C HIS A 249 21.07 6.08 1.94
N PHE A 250 21.14 6.20 0.60
CA PHE A 250 21.73 5.18 -0.26
C PHE A 250 23.26 5.15 -0.23
N SER A 251 23.88 6.25 0.20
CA SER A 251 25.34 6.33 0.40
C SER A 251 25.80 5.85 1.78
N ASN A 252 24.88 5.55 2.70
CA ASN A 252 25.23 4.97 3.99
C ASN A 252 25.50 3.46 3.83
N ILE A 253 26.77 3.11 3.59
CA ILE A 253 27.21 1.76 3.24
C ILE A 253 28.12 1.21 4.34
N SER A 254 27.96 -0.08 4.63
CA SER A 254 28.80 -0.81 5.58
C SER A 254 30.25 -0.94 5.06
N ASN A 255 31.20 -0.94 5.99
CA ASN A 255 32.61 -1.17 5.68
C ASN A 255 32.99 -2.64 5.51
N ASN A 256 32.08 -3.56 5.77
CA ASN A 256 32.27 -5.00 5.75
C ASN A 256 32.48 -5.54 4.32
N ASP A 257 33.55 -6.30 4.11
CA ASP A 257 33.99 -6.78 2.78
C ASP A 257 32.93 -7.64 2.05
N PRO A 258 32.34 -8.69 2.66
CA PRO A 258 31.20 -9.41 2.08
C PRO A 258 30.06 -8.51 1.58
N ILE A 259 29.72 -7.46 2.34
CA ILE A 259 28.67 -6.50 1.98
C ILE A 259 29.10 -5.65 0.78
N LYS A 260 30.36 -5.17 0.79
CA LYS A 260 30.93 -4.40 -0.31
C LYS A 260 30.98 -5.20 -1.61
N LYS A 261 31.29 -6.50 -1.56
CA LYS A 261 31.26 -7.37 -2.75
C LYS A 261 29.88 -7.40 -3.42
N LEU A 262 28.80 -7.51 -2.63
CA LEU A 262 27.44 -7.46 -3.15
C LEU A 262 27.12 -6.08 -3.75
N LEU A 263 27.58 -5.00 -3.12
CA LEU A 263 27.39 -3.65 -3.63
C LEU A 263 28.14 -3.43 -4.96
N VAL A 264 29.37 -3.91 -5.07
CA VAL A 264 30.15 -3.84 -6.31
C VAL A 264 29.46 -4.66 -7.41
N ASP A 265 28.95 -5.87 -7.11
CA ASP A 265 28.17 -6.65 -8.07
C ASP A 265 26.92 -5.88 -8.55
N PHE A 266 26.16 -5.26 -7.63
CA PHE A 266 25.00 -4.42 -7.95
C PHE A 266 25.38 -3.27 -8.89
N LEU A 267 26.42 -2.52 -8.54
CA LEU A 267 26.88 -1.36 -9.29
C LEU A 267 27.47 -1.74 -10.66
N SER A 268 28.08 -2.92 -10.77
CA SER A 268 28.58 -3.43 -12.05
C SER A 268 27.43 -3.67 -13.05
N LYS A 269 26.26 -4.10 -12.55
CA LYS A 269 25.03 -4.30 -13.33
C LYS A 269 24.28 -2.99 -13.60
N HIS A 270 24.44 -2.01 -12.71
CA HIS A 270 23.73 -0.73 -12.74
C HIS A 270 24.70 0.45 -12.58
N THR A 271 25.64 0.57 -13.52
CA THR A 271 26.76 1.52 -13.46
C THR A 271 26.35 2.99 -13.30
N HIS A 272 25.16 3.36 -13.78
CA HIS A 272 24.63 4.71 -13.63
C HIS A 272 24.35 5.07 -12.16
N VAL A 273 24.05 4.10 -11.30
CA VAL A 273 23.76 4.32 -9.88
C VAL A 273 24.99 4.79 -9.11
N PHE A 274 26.21 4.34 -9.49
CA PHE A 274 27.44 4.77 -8.83
C PHE A 274 27.61 6.30 -8.85
N LYS A 275 27.21 6.94 -9.96
CA LYS A 275 27.28 8.40 -10.11
C LYS A 275 26.34 9.14 -9.17
N LEU A 276 25.27 8.47 -8.70
CA LEU A 276 24.25 9.04 -7.82
C LEU A 276 24.65 8.98 -6.34
N LEU A 277 25.67 8.20 -5.98
CA LEU A 277 26.17 8.15 -4.60
C LEU A 277 27.02 9.39 -4.26
N ASN A 278 27.13 9.70 -2.97
CA ASN A 278 28.01 10.76 -2.49
C ASN A 278 29.49 10.36 -2.60
N ASP A 279 30.39 11.35 -2.49
CA ASP A 279 31.82 11.11 -2.69
C ASP A 279 32.43 10.22 -1.61
N THR A 280 31.92 10.29 -0.37
CA THR A 280 32.35 9.40 0.72
C THR A 280 32.12 7.93 0.38
N ALA A 281 30.94 7.59 -0.11
CA ALA A 281 30.60 6.24 -0.55
C ALA A 281 31.44 5.81 -1.75
N LYS A 282 31.65 6.69 -2.73
CA LYS A 282 32.48 6.40 -3.92
C LYS A 282 33.90 6.02 -3.52
N VAL A 283 34.54 6.81 -2.66
CA VAL A 283 35.89 6.52 -2.16
C VAL A 283 35.94 5.18 -1.42
N GLN A 284 34.95 4.89 -0.57
CA GLN A 284 34.86 3.61 0.14
C GLN A 284 34.75 2.40 -0.80
N ILE A 285 34.02 2.55 -1.92
CA ILE A 285 33.83 1.49 -2.93
C ILE A 285 35.11 1.30 -3.76
N GLU A 286 35.72 2.38 -4.24
CA GLU A 286 36.94 2.35 -5.06
C GLU A 286 38.12 1.72 -4.33
N THR A 287 38.27 2.03 -3.04
CA THR A 287 39.31 1.43 -2.19
C THR A 287 39.16 -0.10 -2.10
N CYS A 288 37.93 -0.62 -2.17
CA CYS A 288 37.65 -2.05 -2.13
C CYS A 288 37.92 -2.73 -3.48
N SER A 289 37.56 -2.09 -4.59
CA SER A 289 37.82 -2.60 -5.95
C SER A 289 39.31 -2.75 -6.26
N ASN A 290 40.14 -1.82 -5.78
CA ASN A 290 41.61 -1.89 -5.96
C ASN A 290 42.23 -3.07 -5.20
N THR A 291 41.74 -3.38 -4.02
CA THR A 291 42.21 -4.53 -3.21
C THR A 291 41.91 -5.87 -3.89
N TYR A 292 40.75 -6.00 -4.55
CA TYR A 292 40.42 -7.23 -5.29
C TYR A 292 41.14 -7.35 -6.64
N ALA A 293 41.46 -6.23 -7.28
CA ALA A 293 42.28 -6.21 -8.49
C ALA A 293 43.76 -6.56 -8.21
N SER A 294 44.27 -6.29 -7.01
CA SER A 294 45.63 -6.66 -6.59
C SER A 294 45.79 -8.10 -6.07
N CYS A 295 44.69 -8.87 -5.97
CA CYS A 295 44.68 -10.26 -5.51
C CYS A 295 44.55 -11.30 -6.64
N LEU A 296 44.56 -10.85 -7.91
CA LEU A 296 44.69 -11.68 -9.12
C LEU A 296 46.09 -11.49 -9.72
#